data_AF-A0A0F9A616-F1
#
_entry.id   AF-A0A0F9A616-F1
#
_cell.length_a   1.000
_cell.length_b   1.000
_cell.length_c   1.000
_cell.angle_alpha   90.00
_cell.angle_beta   90.00
_cell.angle_gamma   90.00
#
_symmetry.space_group_name_H-M   'P 1'
#
loop_
_entity.id
_entity.type
_entity.pdbx_description
1 polymer ?
#
loop_
_entity_poly.entity_id
_entity_poly.type
_entity_poly.pdbx_seq_one_letter_code
_entity_poly.pdbx_strand_id
1 'polypeptide(L)'
;MADGSIDIHAKPTEEISVRDTFGIDSDMPIKAFADRTDRVPALDSTYKFDPDTTLAILAGFQHNRRVMVQGYHGTGKSTHIEQVASRLNWPCVRVNLDSHISRIDLIGKDAIKLRDGVQVTEFQEGILPWALRNPTAIVF
;
A
#
# COMPACT_ATOMS: atom_id res chain seq x y z
N MET A 1 -1.07 -17.83 4.57
CA MET A 1 -1.96 -16.80 4.00
C MET A 1 -1.89 -16.99 2.51
N ALA A 2 -2.93 -17.58 1.94
CA ALA A 2 -3.06 -17.81 0.50
C ALA A 2 -4.04 -16.73 0.03
N ASP A 3 -3.57 -15.70 -0.68
CA ASP A 3 -4.29 -14.42 -0.71
C ASP A 3 -4.22 -13.67 -2.04
N GLY A 4 -4.70 -14.28 -3.13
CA GLY A 4 -5.04 -13.52 -4.34
C GLY A 4 -3.93 -12.57 -4.81
N SER A 5 -2.68 -13.00 -4.65
CA SER A 5 -1.51 -12.14 -4.73
C SER A 5 -1.29 -11.72 -6.18
N ILE A 6 -1.23 -10.41 -6.41
CA ILE A 6 -0.63 -9.88 -7.62
C ILE A 6 0.76 -10.51 -7.80
N ASP A 7 1.12 -10.84 -9.05
CA ASP A 7 2.46 -11.30 -9.41
C ASP A 7 3.51 -10.35 -8.79
N ILE A 8 4.53 -10.91 -8.15
CA ILE A 8 5.64 -10.17 -7.53
C ILE A 8 6.37 -9.24 -8.52
N HIS A 9 6.23 -9.51 -9.83
CA HIS A 9 6.80 -8.71 -10.91
C HIS A 9 5.78 -7.82 -11.62
N ALA A 10 4.52 -7.81 -11.18
CA ALA A 10 3.50 -6.97 -11.77
C ALA A 10 3.86 -5.48 -11.64
N LYS A 11 3.50 -4.74 -12.67
CA LYS A 11 3.65 -3.29 -12.74
C LYS A 11 2.30 -2.68 -13.08
N PRO A 12 2.02 -1.45 -12.62
CA PRO A 12 0.83 -0.74 -13.06
C PRO A 12 0.94 -0.44 -14.56
N THR A 13 -0.09 -0.82 -15.31
CA THR A 13 -0.13 -0.71 -16.79
C THR A 13 -1.13 0.32 -17.27
N GLU A 14 -2.24 0.49 -16.55
CA GLU A 14 -3.36 1.32 -16.98
C GLU A 14 -3.05 2.79 -16.75
N GLU A 15 -3.11 3.59 -17.80
CA GLU A 15 -2.98 5.04 -17.68
C GLU A 15 -4.29 5.63 -17.18
N ILE A 16 -4.21 6.43 -16.12
CA ILE A 16 -5.37 7.03 -15.48
C ILE A 16 -5.29 8.56 -15.61
N SER A 17 -6.40 9.18 -15.99
CA SER A 17 -6.53 10.64 -15.98
C SER A 17 -6.73 11.14 -14.55
N VAL A 18 -5.81 11.99 -14.06
CA VAL A 18 -5.92 12.61 -12.73
C VAL A 18 -7.18 13.48 -12.64
N ARG A 19 -7.46 14.21 -13.72
CA ARG A 19 -8.64 15.07 -13.85
C ARG A 19 -9.94 14.29 -13.71
N ASP A 20 -10.07 13.19 -14.43
CA ASP A 20 -11.32 12.42 -14.46
C ASP A 20 -11.51 11.58 -13.19
N THR A 21 -10.41 11.10 -12.61
CA THR A 21 -10.47 10.16 -11.48
C THR A 21 -10.55 10.86 -10.12
N PHE A 22 -9.84 11.98 -9.97
CA PHE A 22 -9.73 12.70 -8.70
C PHE A 22 -10.40 14.08 -8.74
N GLY A 23 -10.83 14.56 -9.90
CA GLY A 23 -11.40 15.90 -10.06
C GLY A 23 -10.36 17.02 -9.92
N ILE A 24 -9.08 16.72 -10.12
CA ILE A 24 -7.97 17.66 -9.95
C ILE A 24 -7.42 18.05 -11.33
N ASP A 25 -7.35 19.34 -11.60
CA ASP A 25 -6.79 19.87 -12.84
C ASP A 25 -5.27 19.63 -12.90
N SER A 26 -4.86 18.49 -13.49
CA SER A 26 -3.47 18.10 -13.64
C SER A 26 -3.29 17.13 -14.80
N ASP A 27 -2.21 17.34 -15.57
CA ASP A 27 -1.76 16.43 -16.64
C ASP A 27 -0.67 15.45 -16.15
N MET A 28 -0.53 15.26 -14.83
CA MET A 28 0.44 14.33 -14.27
C MET A 28 0.16 12.91 -14.80
N PRO A 29 1.18 12.22 -15.38
CA PRO A 29 1.01 10.83 -15.79
C PRO A 29 0.94 9.95 -14.54
N ILE A 30 -0.10 9.12 -14.45
CA ILE A 30 -0.23 8.14 -13.36
C ILE A 30 -0.67 6.81 -13.94
N LYS A 31 -0.09 5.73 -13.41
CA LYS A 31 -0.50 4.36 -13.73
C LYS A 31 -1.17 3.66 -12.56
N ALA A 32 -2.16 2.84 -12.88
CA ALA A 32 -2.85 1.94 -11.98
C ALA A 32 -2.64 0.47 -12.35
N PHE A 33 -2.94 -0.42 -11.41
CA PHE A 33 -3.08 -1.84 -11.73
C PHE A 33 -4.40 -2.08 -12.46
N ALA A 34 -4.38 -2.95 -13.47
CA ALA A 34 -5.57 -3.35 -14.21
C ALA A 34 -6.60 -4.01 -13.28
N ASP A 35 -6.14 -4.97 -12.48
CA ASP A 35 -7.01 -5.78 -11.63
C ASP A 35 -6.98 -5.34 -10.17
N ARG A 36 -8.16 -5.36 -9.55
CA ARG A 36 -8.33 -5.18 -8.11
C ARG A 36 -8.02 -6.47 -7.37
N THR A 37 -7.37 -6.38 -6.21
CA THR A 37 -7.15 -7.50 -5.28
C THR A 37 -7.78 -7.26 -3.92
N ASP A 38 -7.77 -8.30 -3.08
CA ASP A 38 -8.28 -8.26 -1.70
C ASP A 38 -7.58 -7.20 -0.82
N ARG A 39 -6.35 -6.82 -1.17
CA ARG A 39 -5.57 -5.81 -0.45
C ARG A 39 -5.79 -4.38 -0.95
N VAL A 40 -6.57 -4.18 -2.01
CA VAL A 40 -6.94 -2.83 -2.45
C VAL A 40 -7.99 -2.29 -1.48
N PRO A 41 -7.79 -1.08 -0.89
CA PRO A 41 -8.76 -0.49 0.02
C PRO A 41 -10.14 -0.32 -0.62
N ALA A 42 -11.20 -0.40 0.19
CA ALA A 42 -12.57 -0.19 -0.26
C ALA A 42 -12.74 1.19 -0.89
N LEU A 43 -13.41 1.24 -2.04
CA LEU A 43 -13.72 2.48 -2.72
C LEU A 43 -14.87 3.20 -2.00
N ASP A 44 -14.66 4.45 -1.64
CA ASP A 44 -15.71 5.39 -1.24
C ASP A 44 -15.92 6.40 -2.37
N SER A 45 -17.03 6.27 -3.10
CA SER A 45 -17.37 7.16 -4.23
C SER A 45 -17.69 8.59 -3.80
N THR A 46 -17.94 8.83 -2.51
CA THR A 46 -18.30 10.15 -1.96
C THR A 46 -17.10 10.91 -1.40
N TYR A 47 -15.92 10.28 -1.37
CA TYR A 47 -14.70 10.87 -0.83
C TYR A 47 -14.32 12.14 -1.59
N LYS A 48 -13.93 13.18 -0.84
CA LYS A 48 -13.46 14.45 -1.40
C LYS A 48 -11.95 14.55 -1.29
N PHE A 49 -11.29 14.66 -2.44
CA PHE A 49 -9.83 14.77 -2.51
C PHE A 49 -9.39 16.24 -2.34
N ASP A 50 -8.60 16.49 -1.31
CA ASP A 50 -7.68 17.63 -1.25
C ASP A 50 -6.65 17.55 -2.40
N PRO A 51 -6.57 18.57 -3.29
CA PRO A 51 -5.70 18.52 -4.47
C PRO A 51 -4.21 18.34 -4.15
N ASP A 52 -3.67 19.15 -3.25
CA ASP A 52 -2.23 19.19 -2.96
C ASP A 52 -1.74 17.87 -2.35
N THR A 53 -2.47 17.36 -1.35
CA THR A 53 -2.17 16.07 -0.73
C THR A 53 -2.27 14.94 -1.73
N THR A 54 -3.28 14.97 -2.61
CA THR A 54 -3.48 13.94 -3.63
C THR A 54 -2.33 13.92 -4.63
N LEU A 55 -1.94 15.08 -5.19
CA LEU A 55 -0.83 15.16 -6.14
C LEU A 55 0.50 14.69 -5.53
N ALA A 56 0.76 15.00 -4.25
CA ALA A 56 1.93 14.49 -3.54
C ALA A 56 1.91 12.96 -3.41
N ILE A 57 0.76 12.38 -3.08
CA ILE A 57 0.59 10.92 -2.99
C ILE A 57 0.75 10.27 -4.38
N LEU A 58 0.13 10.82 -5.42
CA LEU A 58 0.23 10.33 -6.79
C LEU A 58 1.68 10.33 -7.30
N ALA A 59 2.45 11.40 -7.01
CA ALA A 59 3.88 11.44 -7.29
C ALA A 59 4.65 10.32 -6.56
N GLY A 60 4.24 10.00 -5.32
CA GLY A 60 4.75 8.86 -4.55
C GLY A 60 4.56 7.53 -5.28
N PHE A 61 3.33 7.23 -5.69
CA PHE A 61 2.99 6.02 -6.43
C PHE A 61 3.70 5.92 -7.77
N GLN A 62 3.67 7.01 -8.57
CA GLN A 62 4.23 7.02 -9.91
C GLN A 62 5.77 6.89 -9.93
N HIS A 63 6.45 7.50 -8.97
CA HIS A 63 7.92 7.61 -8.98
C HIS A 63 8.59 6.80 -7.87
N ASN A 64 7.85 5.92 -7.20
CA ASN A 64 8.33 5.13 -6.08
C ASN A 64 9.04 6.01 -5.02
N ARG A 65 8.41 7.13 -4.66
CA ARG A 65 8.92 8.09 -3.67
C ARG A 65 8.20 7.92 -2.35
N ARG A 66 8.95 8.06 -1.26
CA ARG A 66 8.40 8.08 0.10
C ARG A 66 7.68 9.40 0.30
N VAL A 67 6.41 9.34 0.68
CA VAL A 67 5.56 10.50 0.93
C VAL A 67 5.24 10.56 2.42
N MET A 68 5.36 11.74 3.00
CA MET A 68 4.97 12.01 4.38
C MET A 68 3.77 12.95 4.38
N VAL A 69 2.62 12.49 4.86
CA VAL A 69 1.41 13.30 5.01
C VAL A 69 1.29 13.71 6.48
N GLN A 70 1.27 15.01 6.74
CA GLN A 70 1.23 15.56 8.09
C GLN A 70 -0.08 16.31 8.36
N GLY A 71 -0.51 16.35 9.63
CA GLY A 71 -1.73 17.03 10.05
C GLY A 71 -2.27 16.48 11.36
N TYR A 72 -3.23 17.19 11.96
CA TYR A 72 -3.84 16.82 13.25
C TYR A 72 -4.49 15.43 13.23
N HIS A 73 -4.66 14.83 14.41
CA HIS A 73 -5.35 13.56 14.54
C HIS A 73 -6.80 13.68 14.06
N GLY A 74 -7.32 12.63 13.43
CA GLY A 74 -8.71 12.60 12.95
C GLY A 74 -8.99 13.37 11.65
N THR A 75 -7.99 13.96 10.99
CA THR A 75 -8.20 14.70 9.72
C THR A 75 -8.22 13.81 8.47
N GLY A 76 -8.34 12.48 8.62
CA GLY A 76 -8.48 11.57 7.48
C GLY A 76 -7.20 11.23 6.70
N LYS A 77 -5.99 11.59 7.20
CA LYS A 77 -4.71 11.36 6.50
C LYS A 77 -4.56 9.95 5.92
N SER A 78 -4.76 8.94 6.75
CA SER A 78 -4.61 7.55 6.34
C SER A 78 -5.71 7.16 5.35
N THR A 79 -6.94 7.63 5.54
CA THR A 79 -8.07 7.39 4.64
C THR A 79 -7.82 8.01 3.27
N HIS A 80 -7.16 9.17 3.24
CA HIS A 80 -6.79 9.85 2.00
C HIS A 80 -5.86 8.98 1.15
N ILE A 81 -4.82 8.40 1.76
CA ILE A 81 -3.91 7.48 1.08
C ILE A 81 -4.65 6.24 0.59
N GLU A 82 -5.54 5.67 1.41
CA GLU A 82 -6.35 4.51 1.03
C GLU A 82 -7.29 4.82 -0.14
N GLN A 83 -7.91 5.99 -0.16
CA GLN A 83 -8.81 6.37 -1.25
C GLN A 83 -8.04 6.64 -2.54
N VAL A 84 -6.84 7.20 -2.49
CA VAL A 84 -5.96 7.25 -3.66
C VAL A 84 -5.60 5.85 -4.15
N ALA A 85 -5.14 4.97 -3.26
CA ALA A 85 -4.81 3.58 -3.59
C ALA A 85 -6.02 2.82 -4.19
N SER A 86 -7.23 3.06 -3.66
CA SER A 86 -8.46 2.43 -4.14
C SER A 86 -8.79 2.80 -5.60
N ARG A 87 -8.50 4.04 -6.02
CA ARG A 87 -8.72 4.51 -7.40
C ARG A 87 -7.68 3.98 -8.37
N LEU A 88 -6.49 3.65 -7.88
CA LEU A 88 -5.39 3.11 -8.67
C LEU A 88 -5.30 1.58 -8.63
N ASN A 89 -6.28 0.90 -8.04
CA ASN A 89 -6.25 -0.53 -7.74
C ASN A 89 -4.95 -0.98 -7.05
N TRP A 90 -4.37 -0.10 -6.24
CA TRP A 90 -3.08 -0.36 -5.62
C TRP A 90 -3.26 -1.09 -4.28
N PRO A 91 -2.64 -2.25 -4.08
CA PRO A 91 -2.66 -2.94 -2.79
C PRO A 91 -2.08 -2.07 -1.67
N CYS A 92 -2.75 -1.97 -0.53
CA CYS A 92 -2.32 -1.11 0.56
C CYS A 92 -2.31 -1.89 1.88
N VAL A 93 -1.20 -1.82 2.61
CA VAL A 93 -1.08 -2.43 3.94
C VAL A 93 -0.75 -1.35 4.96
N ARG A 94 -1.58 -1.25 5.99
CA ARG A 94 -1.35 -0.37 7.14
C ARG A 94 -0.54 -1.08 8.22
N VAL A 95 0.42 -0.37 8.78
CA VAL A 95 1.26 -0.82 9.88
C VAL A 95 1.23 0.24 10.97
N ASN A 96 0.47 -0.02 12.04
CA ASN A 96 0.38 0.91 13.15
C ASN A 96 1.70 0.94 13.93
N LEU A 97 2.31 2.12 14.02
CA LEU A 97 3.52 2.34 14.82
C LEU A 97 3.17 2.73 16.26
N ASP A 98 2.61 1.78 17.00
CA ASP A 98 2.29 1.94 18.43
C ASP A 98 3.31 1.25 19.35
N SER A 99 3.10 1.30 20.66
CA SER A 99 4.03 0.75 21.65
C SER A 99 4.19 -0.77 21.61
N HIS A 100 3.28 -1.50 20.96
CA HIS A 100 3.36 -2.96 20.85
C HIS A 100 4.15 -3.42 19.63
N ILE A 101 4.36 -2.58 18.62
CA ILE A 101 5.13 -2.99 17.44
C ILE A 101 6.60 -3.14 17.79
N SER A 102 7.20 -4.24 17.34
CA SER A 102 8.61 -4.53 17.59
C SER A 102 9.39 -4.64 16.27
N ARG A 103 10.73 -4.66 16.38
CA ARG A 103 11.60 -4.95 15.24
C ARG A 103 11.31 -6.32 14.61
N ILE A 104 10.82 -7.28 15.41
CA ILE A 104 10.47 -8.62 14.93
C ILE A 104 9.27 -8.55 13.99
N ASP A 105 8.29 -7.69 14.25
CA ASP A 105 7.12 -7.54 13.37
C ASP A 105 7.49 -6.86 12.04
N LEU A 106 8.44 -5.92 12.10
CA LEU A 106 8.92 -5.18 10.93
C LEU A 106 9.87 -5.99 10.05
N ILE A 107 10.85 -6.67 10.65
CA ILE A 107 11.94 -7.35 9.94
C ILE A 107 11.73 -8.85 9.87
N GLY A 108 11.25 -9.46 10.95
CA GLY A 108 11.09 -10.91 11.07
C GLY A 108 11.94 -11.51 12.20
N LYS A 109 11.82 -12.84 12.34
CA LYS A 109 12.58 -13.65 13.30
C LYS A 109 12.76 -15.08 12.79
N ASP A 110 13.74 -15.77 13.31
CA ASP A 110 13.80 -17.23 13.19
C ASP A 110 12.67 -17.87 14.00
N ALA A 111 11.92 -18.76 13.37
CA ALA A 111 10.80 -19.48 13.95
C ALA A 111 10.98 -20.98 13.73
N ILE A 112 10.70 -21.76 14.77
CA ILE A 112 10.65 -23.22 14.66
C ILE A 112 9.29 -23.58 14.05
N LYS A 113 9.30 -24.24 12.90
CA LYS A 113 8.12 -24.78 12.25
C LYS A 113 8.23 -26.29 12.13
N LEU A 114 7.09 -26.98 12.15
CA LEU A 114 7.02 -28.39 11.82
C LEU A 114 6.83 -28.52 10.30
N ARG A 115 7.77 -29.19 9.64
CA ARG A 115 7.63 -29.62 8.25
C ARG A 115 7.80 -31.14 8.22
N ASP A 116 6.79 -31.85 7.73
CA ASP A 116 6.76 -33.32 7.64
C ASP A 116 7.08 -34.02 8.98
N GLY A 117 6.62 -33.44 10.09
CA GLY A 117 6.86 -33.95 11.44
C GLY A 117 8.23 -33.62 12.05
N VAL A 118 9.12 -32.95 11.31
CA VAL A 118 10.46 -32.56 11.79
C VAL A 118 10.47 -31.07 12.16
N GLN A 119 11.11 -30.74 13.28
CA GLN A 119 11.36 -29.35 13.67
C GLN A 119 12.45 -28.75 12.78
N VAL A 120 12.09 -27.74 12.01
CA VAL A 120 13.00 -26.96 11.16
C VAL A 120 12.97 -25.50 11.59
N THR A 121 14.14 -24.87 11.64
CA THR A 121 14.26 -23.43 11.87
C THR A 121 14.16 -22.71 10.53
N GLU A 122 13.17 -21.83 10.40
CA GLU A 122 12.99 -21.00 9.21
C GLU A 122 12.84 -19.54 9.59
N PHE A 123 13.41 -18.65 8.76
CA PHE A 123 13.18 -17.22 8.93
C PHE A 123 11.75 -16.88 8.53
N GLN A 124 10.98 -16.38 9.49
CA GLN A 124 9.66 -15.81 9.24
C GLN A 124 9.81 -14.32 9.00
N GLU A 125 9.54 -13.90 7.77
CA GLU A 125 9.63 -12.50 7.34
C GLU A 125 8.62 -11.61 8.08
N GLY A 126 9.09 -10.43 8.48
CA GLY A 126 8.23 -9.34 8.94
C GLY A 126 7.59 -8.60 7.76
N ILE A 127 6.86 -7.53 8.07
CA ILE A 127 6.08 -6.81 7.04
C ILE A 127 6.95 -6.09 6.02
N LEU A 128 8.13 -5.59 6.39
CA LEU A 128 8.98 -4.81 5.47
C LEU A 128 9.62 -5.70 4.39
N PRO A 129 10.29 -6.84 4.71
CA PRO A 129 10.80 -7.74 3.67
C PRO A 129 9.70 -8.29 2.76
N TRP A 130 8.53 -8.60 3.32
CA TRP A 130 7.38 -9.04 2.54
C TRP A 130 6.96 -7.95 1.53
N ALA A 131 6.77 -6.71 1.99
CA ALA A 131 6.34 -5.62 1.12
C ALA A 131 7.41 -5.16 0.11
N LEU A 132 8.71 -5.42 0.36
CA LEU A 132 9.75 -5.19 -0.65
C LEU A 132 9.64 -6.14 -1.85
N ARG A 133 8.98 -7.29 -1.68
CA ARG A 133 8.77 -8.30 -2.74
C ARG A 133 7.39 -8.26 -3.38
N ASN A 134 6.45 -7.54 -2.78
CA ASN A 134 5.08 -7.45 -3.24
C ASN A 134 4.79 -6.03 -3.69
N PRO A 135 4.18 -5.80 -4.86
CA PRO A 135 3.79 -4.46 -5.28
C PRO A 135 2.64 -3.95 -4.41
N THR A 136 2.99 -3.29 -3.31
CA THR A 136 2.05 -2.78 -2.31
C THR A 136 2.54 -1.44 -1.77
N ALA A 137 1.61 -0.56 -1.45
CA ALA A 137 1.89 0.59 -0.60
C ALA A 137 1.92 0.12 0.86
N ILE A 138 2.96 0.53 1.60
CA ILE A 138 2.98 0.44 3.07
C ILE A 138 2.64 1.81 3.62
N VAL A 139 1.64 1.86 4.50
CA VAL A 139 1.21 3.07 5.19
C VAL A 139 1.47 2.90 6.68
N PHE A 140 2.23 3.81 7.25
CA PHE A 140 2.53 3.88 8.69
C PHE A 140 1.62 4.87 9.41
#